data_AF-A0A930ZLU8-F1
#
_entry.id   AF-A0A930ZLU8-F1
#
_cell.length_a   1.000
_cell.length_b   1.000
_cell.length_c   1.000
_cell.angle_alpha   90.00
_cell.angle_beta   90.00
_cell.angle_gamma   90.00
#
_symmetry.space_group_name_H-M   'P 1'
#
loop_
_entity.id
_entity.type
_entity.pdbx_description
1 polymer ?
#
loop_
_entity_poly.entity_id
_entity_poly.type
_entity_poly.pdbx_seq_one_letter_code
_entity_poly.pdbx_strand_id
1 'polypeptide(L)'
;MEINNQSIIGDIVAENYKTASVFKKHKIDFCCNGNRTIADASRKRQLNEEELINELQGAVAQNAQGDIDFKTFPLDLLADYIEKTHHRYVDSKIAEITPFVQRIASVHGDNHPELLEVERLFQESAGDLSAHLRKEELMLFPYIRQLVKAQMSGGNRPVTKMGDAKDYIALMEDDHSVEGDRFRTISDLTDNYNPPADACNTYRVTLSLLQEFEEDLHRHIHLENNILFPKAIELTESIAE
;
A
#
# COMPACT_ATOMS: atom_id res chain seq x y z
N MET A 1 -1.97 -15.62 15.69
CA MET A 1 -1.67 -16.67 14.67
C MET A 1 -0.33 -17.35 14.97
N GLU A 2 -0.18 -18.66 14.73
CA GLU A 2 1.14 -19.32 14.67
C GLU A 2 1.77 -19.07 13.30
N ILE A 3 2.91 -18.36 13.26
CA ILE A 3 3.59 -17.99 12.01
C ILE A 3 4.52 -19.15 11.60
N ASN A 4 4.33 -19.66 10.39
CA ASN A 4 5.15 -20.72 9.78
C ASN A 4 5.37 -20.43 8.28
N ASN A 5 6.13 -21.29 7.59
CA ASN A 5 6.54 -21.04 6.22
C ASN A 5 5.37 -21.04 5.19
N GLN A 6 4.22 -21.62 5.53
CA GLN A 6 3.00 -21.59 4.71
C GLN A 6 2.09 -20.40 5.02
N SER A 7 2.38 -19.62 6.07
CA SER A 7 1.61 -18.43 6.41
C SER A 7 1.66 -17.42 5.25
N ILE A 8 0.50 -16.84 4.94
CA ILE A 8 0.33 -15.82 3.90
C ILE A 8 0.77 -14.47 4.45
N ILE A 9 1.57 -13.74 3.65
CA ILE A 9 2.20 -12.48 4.08
C ILE A 9 1.16 -11.41 4.42
N GLY A 10 0.17 -11.23 3.54
CA GLY A 10 -0.92 -10.28 3.73
C GLY A 10 -1.71 -10.58 5.00
N ASP A 11 -1.95 -11.86 5.31
CA ASP A 11 -2.65 -12.24 6.54
C ASP A 11 -1.86 -11.90 7.80
N ILE A 12 -0.54 -12.08 7.79
CA ILE A 12 0.34 -11.73 8.91
C ILE A 12 0.29 -10.22 9.18
N VAL A 13 0.40 -9.41 8.12
CA VAL A 13 0.39 -7.94 8.25
C VAL A 13 -1.01 -7.42 8.62
N ALA A 14 -2.07 -8.04 8.10
CA ALA A 14 -3.44 -7.70 8.47
C ALA A 14 -3.76 -8.00 9.95
N GLU A 15 -3.22 -9.10 10.48
CA GLU A 15 -3.34 -9.46 11.90
C GLU A 15 -2.49 -8.54 12.80
N ASN A 16 -1.27 -8.22 12.36
CA ASN A 16 -0.36 -7.35 13.11
C ASN A 16 0.51 -6.52 12.16
N TYR A 17 0.12 -5.26 11.99
CA TYR A 17 0.79 -4.35 11.05
C TYR A 17 2.27 -4.10 11.38
N LYS A 18 2.75 -4.30 12.61
CA LYS A 18 4.18 -4.13 12.95
C LYS A 18 5.08 -5.08 12.19
N THR A 19 4.55 -6.24 11.78
CA THR A 19 5.27 -7.20 10.95
C THR A 19 5.62 -6.65 9.57
N ALA A 20 4.93 -5.60 9.08
CA ALA A 20 5.28 -4.89 7.84
C ALA A 20 6.72 -4.38 7.87
N SER A 21 7.19 -3.89 9.02
CA SER A 21 8.57 -3.40 9.17
C SER A 21 9.62 -4.50 8.97
N VAL A 22 9.30 -5.72 9.41
CA VAL A 22 10.16 -6.90 9.20
C VAL A 22 10.20 -7.26 7.71
N PHE A 23 9.05 -7.31 7.04
CA PHE A 23 9.02 -7.56 5.60
C PHE A 23 9.76 -6.47 4.81
N LYS A 24 9.59 -5.19 5.17
CA LYS A 24 10.31 -4.06 4.58
C LYS A 24 11.83 -4.19 4.73
N LYS A 25 12.31 -4.54 5.93
CA LYS A 25 13.74 -4.81 6.19
C LYS A 25 14.32 -5.86 5.24
N HIS A 26 13.55 -6.90 4.93
CA HIS A 26 13.93 -7.97 4.01
C HIS A 26 13.55 -7.69 2.54
N LYS A 27 13.13 -6.46 2.22
CA LYS A 27 12.63 -6.02 0.90
C LYS A 27 11.48 -6.90 0.36
N ILE A 28 10.72 -7.53 1.24
CA ILE A 28 9.57 -8.36 0.89
C ILE A 28 8.35 -7.45 0.71
N ASP A 29 7.87 -7.37 -0.53
CA ASP A 29 6.60 -6.75 -0.88
C ASP A 29 5.44 -7.51 -0.23
N PHE A 30 4.82 -6.87 0.77
CA PHE A 30 3.68 -7.40 1.51
C PHE A 30 2.34 -6.78 1.07
N CYS A 31 2.37 -5.63 0.38
CA CYS A 31 1.18 -4.88 0.01
C CYS A 31 0.62 -5.37 -1.33
N CYS A 32 1.41 -5.31 -2.41
CA CYS A 32 0.98 -5.72 -3.75
C CYS A 32 1.04 -7.24 -3.92
N ASN A 33 2.05 -7.87 -3.32
CA ASN A 33 2.29 -9.32 -3.41
C ASN A 33 2.05 -10.05 -2.07
N GLY A 34 1.03 -9.62 -1.32
CA GLY A 34 0.72 -10.16 0.01
C GLY A 34 0.11 -11.57 0.00
N ASN A 35 -0.48 -12.00 -1.11
CA ASN A 35 -1.15 -13.29 -1.26
C ASN A 35 -0.21 -14.52 -1.34
N ARG A 36 1.11 -14.34 -1.23
CA ARG A 36 2.11 -15.41 -1.27
C ARG A 36 2.52 -15.88 0.13
N THR A 37 3.09 -17.09 0.19
CA THR A 37 3.62 -17.66 1.43
C THR A 37 4.98 -17.05 1.81
N ILE A 38 5.35 -17.13 3.10
CA ILE A 38 6.71 -16.82 3.58
C ILE A 38 7.77 -17.63 2.79
N ALA A 39 7.50 -18.91 2.53
CA ALA A 39 8.43 -19.78 1.81
C ALA A 39 8.67 -19.28 0.37
N ASP A 40 7.62 -18.90 -0.35
CA ASP A 40 7.73 -18.36 -1.71
C ASP A 40 8.51 -17.03 -1.75
N ALA A 41 8.23 -16.14 -0.81
CA ALA A 41 8.94 -14.86 -0.73
C ALA A 41 10.41 -15.03 -0.36
N SER A 42 10.72 -15.94 0.56
CA SER A 42 12.08 -16.22 1.02
C SER A 42 12.93 -16.87 -0.07
N ARG A 43 12.39 -17.87 -0.79
CA ARG A 43 13.09 -18.52 -1.91
C ARG A 43 13.53 -17.54 -3.00
N LYS A 44 12.63 -16.61 -3.39
CA LYS A 44 12.95 -15.60 -4.41
C LYS A 44 14.10 -14.68 -4.01
N ARG A 45 14.31 -14.45 -2.72
CA ARG A 45 15.34 -13.55 -2.17
C ARG A 45 16.53 -14.27 -1.52
N GLN A 46 16.57 -15.60 -1.56
CA GLN A 46 17.59 -16.43 -0.90
C GLN A 46 17.72 -16.12 0.61
N LEU A 47 16.60 -15.82 1.26
CA LEU A 47 16.54 -15.53 2.69
C LEU A 47 16.48 -16.81 3.52
N ASN A 48 16.97 -16.75 4.75
CA ASN A 48 16.77 -17.81 5.72
C ASN A 48 15.33 -17.75 6.27
N GLU A 49 14.51 -18.73 5.90
CA GLU A 49 13.09 -18.81 6.29
C GLU A 49 12.91 -18.83 7.82
N GLU A 50 13.75 -19.56 8.55
CA GLU A 50 13.63 -19.67 10.01
C GLU A 50 13.96 -18.35 10.70
N GLU A 51 14.98 -17.63 10.20
CA GLU A 51 15.35 -16.32 10.72
C GLU A 51 14.22 -15.30 10.52
N LEU A 52 13.62 -15.26 9.33
CA LEU A 52 12.49 -14.38 9.05
C LEU A 52 11.28 -14.71 9.95
N ILE A 53 10.94 -15.99 10.11
CA ILE A 53 9.85 -16.41 11.00
C ILE A 53 10.12 -15.97 12.44
N ASN A 54 11.35 -16.14 12.93
CA ASN A 54 11.73 -15.72 14.28
C ASN A 54 11.63 -14.19 14.47
N GLU A 55 12.06 -13.39 13.48
CA GLU A 55 11.90 -11.93 13.53
C GLU A 55 10.43 -11.52 13.55
N LEU A 56 9.58 -12.15 12.74
CA LEU A 56 8.14 -11.90 12.71
C LEU A 56 7.47 -12.25 14.04
N GLN A 57 7.81 -13.42 14.62
CA GLN A 57 7.31 -13.82 15.93
C GLN A 57 7.76 -12.85 17.03
N GLY A 58 9.00 -12.36 16.97
CA GLY A 58 9.52 -11.34 17.87
C GLY A 58 8.74 -10.02 17.78
N ALA A 59 8.43 -9.55 16.56
CA ALA A 59 7.63 -8.34 16.35
C ALA A 59 6.21 -8.47 16.91
N VAL A 60 5.59 -9.65 16.78
CA VAL A 60 4.27 -9.94 17.35
C VAL A 60 4.31 -10.01 18.88
N ALA A 61 5.38 -10.56 19.47
CA ALA A 61 5.51 -10.70 20.91
C ALA A 61 5.65 -9.36 21.65
N GLN A 62 6.08 -8.29 20.96
CA GLN A 62 6.14 -6.93 21.50
C GLN A 62 4.76 -6.24 21.57
N ASN A 63 3.68 -7.02 21.81
CA ASN A 63 2.31 -6.55 21.93
C ASN A 63 2.18 -5.40 22.95
N ALA A 64 2.14 -4.17 22.44
CA ALA A 64 1.59 -3.03 23.14
C ALA A 64 0.08 -3.01 22.89
N GLN A 65 -0.69 -2.82 23.95
CA GLN A 65 -2.12 -2.51 23.89
C GLN A 65 -2.38 -1.37 22.89
N GLY A 66 -3.20 -1.59 21.86
CA GLY A 66 -3.70 -0.51 20.99
C GLY A 66 -3.58 -0.68 19.47
N ASP A 67 -3.12 -1.81 18.94
CA ASP A 67 -3.14 -2.04 17.49
C ASP A 67 -4.57 -2.26 16.96
N ILE A 68 -4.88 -1.62 15.83
CA ILE A 68 -6.20 -1.70 15.18
C ILE A 68 -6.25 -2.97 14.32
N ASP A 69 -7.14 -3.89 14.66
CA ASP A 69 -7.43 -5.07 13.84
C ASP A 69 -8.40 -4.69 12.69
N PHE A 70 -7.83 -4.32 11.56
CA PHE A 70 -8.60 -3.97 10.35
C PHE A 70 -9.40 -5.15 9.79
N LYS A 71 -9.08 -6.41 10.15
CA LYS A 71 -9.88 -7.56 9.71
C LYS A 71 -11.26 -7.58 10.38
N THR A 72 -11.44 -6.87 11.50
CA THR A 72 -12.73 -6.77 12.18
C THR A 72 -13.62 -5.65 11.65
N PHE A 73 -13.10 -4.76 10.81
CA PHE A 73 -13.87 -3.62 10.32
C PHE A 73 -14.96 -4.08 9.34
N PRO A 74 -16.19 -3.56 9.47
CA PRO A 74 -17.16 -3.56 8.37
C PRO A 74 -16.56 -2.90 7.11
N LEU A 75 -16.91 -3.39 5.92
CA LEU A 75 -16.27 -2.93 4.68
C LEU A 75 -16.55 -1.47 4.37
N ASP A 76 -17.73 -0.98 4.71
CA ASP A 76 -18.09 0.44 4.61
C ASP A 76 -17.24 1.31 5.54
N LEU A 77 -16.99 0.85 6.77
CA LEU A 77 -16.09 1.53 7.71
C LEU A 77 -14.63 1.49 7.23
N LEU A 78 -14.16 0.36 6.69
CA LEU A 78 -12.80 0.23 6.18
C LEU A 78 -12.57 1.14 4.95
N ALA A 79 -13.52 1.18 4.01
CA ALA A 79 -13.48 2.12 2.88
C ALA A 79 -13.44 3.58 3.36
N ASP A 80 -14.28 3.94 4.34
CA ASP A 80 -14.27 5.26 4.96
C ASP A 80 -12.94 5.59 5.64
N TYR A 81 -12.32 4.62 6.31
CA TYR A 81 -11.03 4.79 6.96
C TYR A 81 -9.92 5.07 5.94
N ILE A 82 -9.86 4.27 4.88
CA ILE A 82 -8.88 4.42 3.80
C ILE A 82 -9.03 5.78 3.12
N GLU A 83 -10.25 6.15 2.73
CA GLU A 83 -10.52 7.46 2.11
C GLU A 83 -10.14 8.63 3.02
N LYS A 84 -10.52 8.58 4.30
CA LYS A 84 -10.31 9.71 5.23
C LYS A 84 -8.88 9.80 5.78
N THR A 85 -8.12 8.72 5.71
CA THR A 85 -6.76 8.64 6.24
C THR A 85 -5.76 8.70 5.11
N HIS A 86 -5.77 7.71 4.22
CA HIS A 86 -4.77 7.50 3.20
C HIS A 86 -4.98 8.40 1.97
N HIS A 87 -6.19 8.48 1.42
CA HIS A 87 -6.41 9.27 0.20
C HIS A 87 -6.16 10.76 0.44
N ARG A 88 -6.64 11.27 1.58
CA ARG A 88 -6.37 12.66 2.01
C ARG A 88 -4.89 12.91 2.29
N TYR A 89 -4.19 11.94 2.85
CA TYR A 89 -2.76 12.02 3.07
C TYR A 89 -2.01 12.09 1.74
N VAL A 90 -2.31 11.20 0.80
CA VAL A 90 -1.71 11.16 -0.54
C VAL A 90 -1.92 12.48 -1.28
N ASP A 91 -3.16 12.99 -1.35
CA ASP A 91 -3.47 14.28 -2.00
C ASP A 91 -2.69 15.45 -1.36
N SER A 92 -2.72 15.54 -0.04
CA SER A 92 -1.97 16.53 0.74
C SER A 92 -0.46 16.45 0.48
N LYS A 93 0.10 15.24 0.52
CA LYS A 93 1.55 15.04 0.45
C LYS A 93 2.08 15.16 -0.96
N ILE A 94 1.33 14.81 -1.99
CA ILE A 94 1.68 15.11 -3.38
C ILE A 94 1.92 16.62 -3.53
N ALA A 95 0.99 17.45 -3.04
CA ALA A 95 1.12 18.91 -3.10
C ALA A 95 2.31 19.43 -2.28
N GLU A 96 2.59 18.83 -1.12
CA GLU A 96 3.73 19.19 -0.27
C GLU A 96 5.08 18.81 -0.91
N ILE A 97 5.22 17.58 -1.40
CA ILE A 97 6.50 16.97 -1.81
C ILE A 97 6.94 17.42 -3.20
N THR A 98 5.99 17.63 -4.13
CA THR A 98 6.29 18.03 -5.52
C THR A 98 7.29 19.19 -5.62
N PRO A 99 7.10 20.35 -4.96
CA PRO A 99 8.05 21.45 -5.06
C PRO A 99 9.42 21.13 -4.47
N PHE A 100 9.51 20.23 -3.48
CA PHE A 100 10.79 19.79 -2.91
C PHE A 100 11.57 18.92 -3.87
N VAL A 101 10.91 17.93 -4.49
CA VAL A 101 11.51 17.03 -5.48
C VAL A 101 12.02 17.83 -6.69
N GLN A 102 11.19 18.73 -7.23
CA GLN A 102 11.59 19.65 -8.31
C GLN A 102 12.80 20.51 -7.92
N ARG A 103 12.82 20.99 -6.67
CA ARG A 103 13.92 21.83 -6.19
C ARG A 103 15.24 21.08 -6.11
N ILE A 104 15.24 19.86 -5.59
CA ILE A 104 16.48 19.09 -5.44
C ILE A 104 16.99 18.61 -6.80
N ALA A 105 16.10 18.21 -7.70
CA ALA A 105 16.44 17.87 -9.08
C ALA A 105 17.06 19.08 -9.80
N SER A 106 16.46 20.27 -9.67
CA SER A 106 16.98 21.50 -10.29
C SER A 106 18.33 21.96 -9.74
N VAL A 107 18.58 21.83 -8.43
CA VAL A 107 19.82 22.34 -7.80
C VAL A 107 20.95 21.33 -7.84
N HIS A 108 20.64 20.05 -7.69
CA HIS A 108 21.62 18.98 -7.52
C HIS A 108 21.72 18.06 -8.74
N GLY A 109 20.80 18.11 -9.70
CA GLY A 109 20.71 17.17 -10.83
C GLY A 109 21.96 17.09 -11.73
N ASP A 110 22.78 18.14 -11.79
CA ASP A 110 24.06 18.10 -12.52
C ASP A 110 25.08 17.16 -11.85
N ASN A 111 25.09 17.11 -10.51
CA ASN A 111 25.99 16.27 -9.72
C ASN A 111 25.35 14.94 -9.27
N HIS A 112 24.02 14.92 -9.20
CA HIS A 112 23.15 13.82 -8.74
C HIS A 112 22.05 13.58 -9.78
N PRO A 113 22.42 13.08 -10.99
CA PRO A 113 21.50 12.96 -12.13
C PRO A 113 20.32 12.01 -11.89
N GLU A 114 20.44 11.07 -10.94
CA GLU A 114 19.35 10.23 -10.48
C GLU A 114 18.15 11.03 -9.96
N LEU A 115 18.36 12.25 -9.46
CA LEU A 115 17.28 13.11 -8.96
C LEU A 115 16.34 13.60 -10.07
N LEU A 116 16.83 13.69 -11.31
CA LEU A 116 15.98 14.02 -12.46
C LEU A 116 14.99 12.89 -12.74
N GLU A 117 15.42 11.64 -12.57
CA GLU A 117 14.56 10.48 -12.73
C GLU A 117 13.60 10.31 -11.54
N VAL A 118 14.05 10.58 -10.31
CA VAL A 118 13.17 10.63 -9.13
C VAL A 118 12.08 11.68 -9.32
N GLU A 119 12.41 12.86 -9.86
CA GLU A 119 11.43 13.89 -10.20
C GLU A 119 10.39 13.41 -11.21
N ARG A 120 10.85 12.82 -12.31
CA ARG A 120 9.95 12.28 -13.35
C ARG A 120 9.00 11.24 -12.76
N LEU A 121 9.55 10.24 -12.06
CA LEU A 121 8.78 9.14 -11.47
C LEU A 121 7.75 9.67 -10.46
N PHE A 122 8.14 10.60 -9.57
CA PHE A 122 7.22 11.16 -8.58
C PHE A 122 6.10 11.99 -9.23
N GLN A 123 6.40 12.77 -10.27
CA GLN A 123 5.37 13.54 -11.00
C GLN A 123 4.36 12.64 -11.71
N GLU A 124 4.84 11.56 -12.33
CA GLU A 124 3.94 10.58 -12.94
C GLU A 124 3.08 9.91 -11.85
N SER A 125 3.68 9.57 -10.69
CA SER A 125 2.96 8.93 -9.57
C SER A 125 1.84 9.83 -9.06
N ALA A 126 2.15 11.12 -8.90
CA ALA A 126 1.17 12.13 -8.50
C ALA A 126 -0.05 12.17 -9.42
N GLY A 127 0.17 12.08 -10.74
CA GLY A 127 -0.91 12.04 -11.73
C GLY A 127 -1.72 10.76 -11.66
N ASP A 128 -1.04 9.61 -11.65
CA ASP A 128 -1.67 8.29 -11.68
C ASP A 128 -2.44 8.00 -10.39
N LEU A 129 -1.86 8.28 -9.22
CA LEU A 129 -2.53 8.17 -7.93
C LEU A 129 -3.75 9.09 -7.87
N SER A 130 -3.64 10.36 -8.29
CA SER A 130 -4.79 11.29 -8.27
C SER A 130 -5.98 10.75 -9.10
N ALA A 131 -5.71 10.13 -10.24
CA ALA A 131 -6.74 9.51 -11.08
C ALA A 131 -7.26 8.20 -10.46
N HIS A 132 -6.37 7.40 -9.88
CA HIS A 132 -6.68 6.16 -9.18
C HIS A 132 -7.64 6.38 -8.01
N LEU A 133 -7.30 7.26 -7.07
CA LEU A 133 -8.13 7.55 -5.88
C LEU A 133 -9.54 8.02 -6.28
N ARG A 134 -9.67 8.77 -7.38
CA ARG A 134 -10.97 9.20 -7.91
C ARG A 134 -11.82 8.04 -8.42
N LYS A 135 -11.20 7.03 -9.04
CA LYS A 135 -11.91 5.81 -9.47
C LYS A 135 -12.48 5.09 -8.26
N GLU A 136 -11.70 4.96 -7.20
CA GLU A 136 -12.15 4.32 -5.97
C GLU A 136 -13.26 5.10 -5.27
N GLU A 137 -13.06 6.40 -5.04
CA GLU A 137 -13.99 7.26 -4.30
C GLU A 137 -15.34 7.44 -5.00
N LEU A 138 -15.35 7.49 -6.34
CA LEU A 138 -16.55 7.77 -7.12
C LEU A 138 -17.26 6.51 -7.59
N MET A 139 -16.56 5.37 -7.68
CA MET A 139 -17.12 4.13 -8.24
C MET A 139 -17.04 2.97 -7.25
N LEU A 140 -15.83 2.52 -6.88
CA LEU A 140 -15.64 1.27 -6.15
C LEU A 140 -16.14 1.36 -4.69
N PHE A 141 -15.73 2.36 -3.93
CA PHE A 141 -16.12 2.49 -2.52
C PHE A 141 -17.62 2.75 -2.36
N PRO A 142 -18.28 3.61 -3.17
CA PRO A 142 -19.74 3.72 -3.16
C PRO A 142 -20.46 2.40 -3.46
N TYR A 143 -19.90 1.56 -4.33
CA TYR A 143 -20.45 0.23 -4.60
C TYR A 143 -20.28 -0.71 -3.41
N ILE A 144 -19.10 -0.75 -2.78
CA ILE A 144 -18.85 -1.55 -1.56
C ILE A 144 -19.82 -1.16 -0.44
N ARG A 145 -20.05 0.13 -0.22
CA ARG A 145 -21.04 0.61 0.77
C ARG A 145 -22.47 0.15 0.43
N GLN A 146 -22.83 0.09 -0.85
CA GLN A 146 -24.13 -0.43 -1.28
C GLN A 146 -24.26 -1.95 -1.06
N LEU A 147 -23.17 -2.72 -1.24
CA LEU A 147 -23.17 -4.15 -0.93
C LEU A 147 -23.43 -4.40 0.55
N VAL A 148 -22.75 -3.66 1.44
CA VAL A 148 -22.97 -3.77 2.89
C VAL A 148 -24.43 -3.46 3.24
N LYS A 149 -25.01 -2.40 2.64
CA LYS A 149 -26.42 -2.06 2.82
C LYS A 149 -27.37 -3.16 2.33
N ALA A 150 -27.08 -3.77 1.18
CA ALA A 150 -27.86 -4.88 0.65
C ALA A 150 -27.82 -6.09 1.58
N GLN A 151 -26.63 -6.49 2.06
CA GLN A 151 -26.46 -7.56 3.04
C GLN A 151 -27.26 -7.32 4.32
N MET A 152 -27.17 -6.11 4.89
CA MET A 152 -27.88 -5.76 6.13
C MET A 152 -29.41 -5.76 5.97
N SER A 153 -29.90 -5.43 4.78
CA SER A 153 -31.35 -5.36 4.51
C SER A 153 -31.93 -6.65 3.92
N GLY A 154 -31.10 -7.65 3.62
CA GLY A 154 -31.51 -8.84 2.86
C GLY A 154 -31.95 -8.51 1.44
N GLY A 155 -31.43 -7.42 0.88
CA GLY A 155 -31.73 -6.96 -0.48
C GLY A 155 -30.87 -7.61 -1.55
N ASN A 156 -31.16 -7.26 -2.80
CA ASN A 156 -30.43 -7.74 -3.97
C ASN A 156 -29.13 -6.98 -4.19
N ARG A 157 -28.24 -7.58 -5.00
CA ARG A 157 -26.98 -6.99 -5.41
C ARG A 157 -27.22 -5.65 -6.13
N PRO A 158 -26.49 -4.58 -5.77
CA PRO A 158 -26.64 -3.29 -6.43
C PRO A 158 -26.16 -3.35 -7.87
N VAL A 159 -26.90 -2.69 -8.78
CA VAL A 159 -26.50 -2.55 -10.19
C VAL A 159 -25.56 -1.36 -10.33
N THR A 160 -24.43 -1.56 -10.99
CA THR A 160 -23.39 -0.54 -11.21
C THR A 160 -23.04 -0.41 -12.69
N LYS A 161 -22.62 0.80 -13.09
CA LYS A 161 -22.09 1.07 -14.43
C LYS A 161 -20.65 0.60 -14.63
N MET A 162 -19.96 0.23 -13.54
CA MET A 162 -18.56 -0.22 -13.59
C MET A 162 -18.39 -1.66 -14.09
N GLY A 163 -19.49 -2.41 -14.24
CA GLY A 163 -19.46 -3.82 -14.61
C GLY A 163 -19.25 -4.72 -13.40
N ASP A 164 -18.52 -5.82 -13.60
CA ASP A 164 -18.22 -6.78 -12.54
C ASP A 164 -17.23 -6.18 -11.52
N ALA A 165 -17.51 -6.40 -10.23
CA ALA A 165 -16.68 -5.86 -9.16
C ALA A 165 -15.26 -6.44 -9.16
N LYS A 166 -15.12 -7.72 -9.52
CA LYS A 166 -13.83 -8.42 -9.59
C LYS A 166 -12.96 -7.86 -10.70
N ASP A 167 -13.54 -7.60 -11.87
CA ASP A 167 -12.80 -7.00 -12.99
C ASP A 167 -12.35 -5.58 -12.67
N TYR A 168 -13.19 -4.80 -11.98
CA TYR A 168 -12.83 -3.44 -11.56
C TYR A 168 -11.75 -3.43 -10.48
N ILE A 169 -11.83 -4.36 -9.51
CA ILE A 169 -10.81 -4.55 -8.49
C ILE A 169 -9.47 -4.95 -9.11
N ALA A 170 -9.46 -5.88 -10.08
CA ALA A 170 -8.24 -6.28 -10.77
C ALA A 170 -7.54 -5.08 -11.46
N LEU A 171 -8.31 -4.14 -12.01
CA LEU A 171 -7.75 -2.89 -12.55
C LEU A 171 -7.10 -2.02 -11.45
N MET A 172 -7.69 -1.97 -10.25
CA MET A 172 -7.08 -1.23 -9.13
C MET A 172 -5.78 -1.92 -8.65
N GLU A 173 -5.76 -3.24 -8.58
CA GLU A 173 -4.57 -4.03 -8.21
C GLU A 173 -3.42 -3.88 -9.24
N ASP A 174 -3.76 -3.75 -10.53
CA ASP A 174 -2.79 -3.45 -11.59
C ASP A 174 -2.17 -2.04 -11.38
N ASP A 175 -2.99 -1.03 -11.11
CA ASP A 175 -2.49 0.32 -10.78
C ASP A 175 -1.57 0.28 -9.54
N HIS A 176 -1.96 -0.46 -8.49
CA HIS A 176 -1.14 -0.65 -7.28
C HIS A 176 0.22 -1.27 -7.58
N SER A 177 0.25 -2.27 -8.47
CA SER A 177 1.48 -2.93 -8.88
C SER A 177 2.42 -1.96 -9.59
N VAL A 178 1.88 -1.10 -10.46
CA VAL A 178 2.65 -0.04 -11.15
C VAL A 178 3.23 0.95 -10.16
N GLU A 179 2.44 1.44 -9.20
CA GLU A 179 2.94 2.37 -8.18
C GLU A 179 3.96 1.74 -7.24
N GLY A 180 3.76 0.47 -6.86
CA GLY A 180 4.73 -0.30 -6.09
C GLY A 180 6.08 -0.44 -6.80
N ASP A 181 6.09 -0.72 -8.11
CA ASP A 181 7.32 -0.77 -8.92
C ASP A 181 8.00 0.60 -9.04
N ARG A 182 7.20 1.66 -9.15
CA ARG A 182 7.70 3.03 -9.24
C ARG A 182 8.42 3.45 -7.96
N PHE A 183 7.81 3.21 -6.80
CA PHE A 183 8.44 3.55 -5.52
C PHE A 183 9.63 2.65 -5.18
N ARG A 184 9.61 1.37 -5.58
CA ARG A 184 10.82 0.53 -5.55
C ARG A 184 11.98 1.17 -6.33
N THR A 185 11.69 1.68 -7.52
CA THR A 185 12.69 2.34 -8.38
C THR A 185 13.20 3.63 -7.73
N ILE A 186 12.31 4.48 -7.18
CA ILE A 186 12.70 5.68 -6.44
C ILE A 186 13.58 5.33 -5.22
N SER A 187 13.20 4.29 -4.47
CA SER A 187 13.96 3.81 -3.32
C SER A 187 15.36 3.36 -3.74
N ASP A 188 15.49 2.55 -4.79
CA ASP A 188 16.80 2.10 -5.29
C ASP A 188 17.66 3.26 -5.82
N LEU A 189 17.08 4.22 -6.55
CA LEU A 189 17.79 5.41 -7.03
C LEU A 189 18.33 6.30 -5.90
N THR A 190 17.65 6.31 -4.76
CA THR A 190 17.99 7.16 -3.61
C THR A 190 18.76 6.43 -2.51
N ASP A 191 19.34 5.26 -2.84
CA ASP A 191 20.00 4.37 -1.87
C ASP A 191 19.11 4.08 -0.65
N ASN A 192 17.86 3.72 -0.90
CA ASN A 192 16.82 3.51 0.12
C ASN A 192 16.57 4.79 0.95
N TYR A 193 16.45 5.94 0.27
CA TYR A 193 16.28 7.26 0.85
C TYR A 193 17.44 7.73 1.74
N ASN A 194 18.64 7.19 1.56
CA ASN A 194 19.84 7.63 2.27
C ASN A 194 20.50 8.81 1.54
N PRO A 195 20.50 10.02 2.13
CA PRO A 195 21.09 11.19 1.48
C PRO A 195 22.62 11.08 1.40
N PRO A 196 23.24 11.51 0.28
CA PRO A 196 24.69 11.53 0.15
C PRO A 196 25.35 12.53 1.12
N ALA A 197 26.68 12.45 1.25
CA ALA A 197 27.43 13.26 2.21
C ALA A 197 27.30 14.78 1.95
N ASP A 198 27.17 15.17 0.68
CA ASP A 198 27.02 16.56 0.23
C ASP A 198 25.56 17.03 0.18
N ALA A 199 24.59 16.19 0.58
CA ALA A 199 23.18 16.56 0.61
C ALA A 199 22.92 17.71 1.59
N CYS A 200 22.35 18.79 1.07
CA CYS A 200 21.86 19.90 1.89
C CYS A 200 20.59 19.50 2.68
N ASN A 201 20.17 20.34 3.62
CA ASN A 201 18.99 20.06 4.45
C ASN A 201 17.71 19.84 3.63
N THR A 202 17.49 20.62 2.56
CA THR A 202 16.32 20.43 1.68
C THR A 202 16.33 19.05 1.08
N TYR A 203 17.47 18.59 0.55
CA TYR A 203 17.61 17.25 -0.01
C TYR A 203 17.33 16.15 1.03
N ARG A 204 17.89 16.27 2.24
CA ARG A 204 17.62 15.32 3.33
C ARG A 204 16.14 15.24 3.68
N VAL A 205 15.48 16.39 3.81
CA VAL A 205 14.04 16.47 4.08
C VAL A 205 13.21 15.85 2.95
N THR A 206 13.57 16.12 1.69
CA THR A 206 12.87 15.55 0.54
C THR A 206 12.92 14.02 0.55
N LEU A 207 14.08 13.41 0.82
CA LEU A 207 14.18 11.96 0.90
C LEU A 207 13.37 11.38 2.06
N SER A 208 13.38 12.03 3.23
CA SER A 208 12.52 11.61 4.35
C SER A 208 11.03 11.70 4.02
N LEU A 209 10.59 12.74 3.33
CA LEU A 209 9.19 12.88 2.90
C LEU A 209 8.80 11.81 1.87
N LEU A 210 9.68 11.51 0.91
CA LEU A 210 9.45 10.42 -0.06
C LEU A 210 9.37 9.05 0.63
N GLN A 211 10.19 8.81 1.65
CA GLN A 211 10.14 7.59 2.44
C GLN A 211 8.82 7.48 3.23
N GLU A 212 8.40 8.57 3.88
CA GLU A 212 7.12 8.63 4.61
C GLU A 212 5.94 8.38 3.67
N PHE A 213 5.99 8.96 2.47
CA PHE A 213 4.98 8.77 1.43
C PHE A 213 4.90 7.31 0.97
N GLU A 214 6.03 6.68 0.66
CA GLU A 214 6.09 5.26 0.29
C GLU A 214 5.53 4.37 1.42
N GLU A 215 5.84 4.69 2.68
CA GLU A 215 5.37 3.92 3.84
C GLU A 215 3.84 3.99 4.01
N ASP A 216 3.26 5.18 3.84
CA ASP A 216 1.80 5.32 3.86
C ASP A 216 1.15 4.62 2.67
N LEU A 217 1.73 4.75 1.47
CA LEU A 217 1.21 4.12 0.27
C LEU A 217 1.22 2.59 0.38
N HIS A 218 2.28 1.99 0.92
CA HIS A 218 2.31 0.55 1.19
C HIS A 218 1.25 0.12 2.20
N ARG A 219 0.98 0.94 3.22
CA ARG A 219 -0.08 0.67 4.19
C ARG A 219 -1.45 0.71 3.54
N HIS A 220 -1.70 1.75 2.76
CA HIS A 220 -2.93 1.96 2.00
C HIS A 220 -3.21 0.75 1.11
N ILE A 221 -2.30 0.44 0.18
CA ILE A 221 -2.45 -0.67 -0.77
C ILE A 221 -2.65 -2.01 -0.03
N HIS A 222 -1.98 -2.21 1.11
CA HIS A 222 -2.17 -3.42 1.90
C HIS A 222 -3.60 -3.56 2.43
N LEU A 223 -4.18 -2.48 2.96
CA LEU A 223 -5.56 -2.50 3.47
C LEU A 223 -6.55 -2.81 2.35
N GLU A 224 -6.26 -2.39 1.13
CA GLU A 224 -7.08 -2.68 -0.03
C GLU A 224 -6.91 -4.10 -0.53
N ASN A 225 -5.72 -4.43 -1.03
CA ASN A 225 -5.43 -5.71 -1.70
C ASN A 225 -5.62 -6.91 -0.78
N ASN A 226 -5.26 -6.79 0.50
CA ASN A 226 -5.24 -7.93 1.41
C ASN A 226 -6.43 -7.96 2.37
N ILE A 227 -7.29 -6.94 2.40
CA ILE A 227 -8.45 -6.90 3.32
C ILE A 227 -9.73 -6.45 2.63
N LEU A 228 -9.79 -5.21 2.11
CA LEU A 228 -11.04 -4.65 1.57
C LEU A 228 -11.49 -5.39 0.30
N PHE A 229 -10.59 -5.56 -0.66
CA PHE A 229 -10.92 -6.12 -1.98
C PHE A 229 -11.33 -7.59 -1.92
N PRO A 230 -10.59 -8.50 -1.25
CA PRO A 230 -11.00 -9.90 -1.17
C PRO A 230 -12.38 -10.06 -0.51
N LYS A 231 -12.64 -9.31 0.56
CA LYS A 231 -13.93 -9.36 1.25
C LYS A 231 -15.06 -8.71 0.46
N ALA A 232 -14.78 -7.67 -0.35
CA ALA A 232 -15.78 -7.07 -1.23
C ALA A 232 -16.20 -8.04 -2.35
N ILE A 233 -15.26 -8.82 -2.88
CA ILE A 233 -15.55 -9.89 -3.85
C ILE A 233 -16.42 -10.96 -3.19
N GLU A 234 -16.01 -11.48 -2.03
CA GLU A 234 -16.79 -12.49 -1.28
C GLU A 234 -18.21 -11.99 -0.97
N LEU A 235 -18.35 -10.74 -0.52
CA LEU A 235 -19.64 -10.13 -0.26
C LEU A 235 -20.50 -10.04 -1.52
N THR A 236 -19.91 -9.63 -2.65
CA THR A 236 -20.61 -9.57 -3.94
C THR A 236 -21.18 -10.93 -4.31
N GLU A 237 -20.37 -11.99 -4.22
CA GLU A 237 -20.77 -13.37 -4.55
C GLU A 237 -21.84 -13.93 -3.60
N SER A 238 -21.85 -13.50 -2.34
CA SER A 238 -22.81 -13.96 -1.33
C SER A 238 -24.23 -13.37 -1.49
N ILE A 239 -24.35 -12.21 -2.16
CA ILE A 239 -25.63 -11.51 -2.34
C ILE A 239 -26.28 -11.95 -3.66
N ALA A 240 -27.56 -12.33 -3.58
CA ALA A 240 -28.37 -12.71 -4.73
C ALA A 240 -28.55 -11.53 -5.71
N GLU A 241 -28.64 -11.85 -7.01
CA GLU A 241 -28.97 -10.89 -8.07
C GLU A 241 -30.40 -10.32 -7.92
#